data_AF-A0A846WMG3-F1
#
_entry.id   AF-A0A846WMG3-F1
#
_cell.length_a   1.000
_cell.length_b   1.000
_cell.length_c   1.000
_cell.angle_alpha   90.00
_cell.angle_beta   90.00
_cell.angle_gamma   90.00
#
_symmetry.space_group_name_H-M   'P 1'
#
loop_
_entity.id
_entity.type
_entity.pdbx_description
1 polymer ?
#
loop_
_entity_poly.entity_id
_entity_poly.type
_entity_poly.pdbx_seq_one_letter_code
_entity_poly.pdbx_strand_id
1 'polypeptide(L)' 'MRIDTWWPRLASDTQAWLIEHNGEPLPPGVKAEILTVNGGSTEPSWWAGELGEGQTELSDAAVDWIESVANDEGI' A
#
# COMPACT_ATOMS: atom_id res chain seq x y z
N MET A 1 -5.24 -8.88 -5.67
CA MET A 1 -4.25 -8.29 -6.60
C MET A 1 -2.93 -8.10 -5.87
N ARG A 2 -1.79 -8.28 -6.54
CA ARG A 2 -0.49 -8.09 -5.92
C ARG A 2 -0.05 -6.62 -5.99
N ILE A 3 0.66 -6.15 -4.97
CA ILE A 3 1.13 -4.76 -4.85
C ILE A 3 1.97 -4.30 -6.07
N ASP A 4 2.76 -5.21 -6.66
CA ASP A 4 3.52 -4.94 -7.88
C ASP A 4 2.66 -4.46 -9.08
N THR A 5 1.39 -4.82 -9.11
CA THR A 5 0.49 -4.49 -10.24
C THR A 5 -0.06 -3.06 -10.19
N TRP A 6 -0.16 -2.48 -9.00
CA TRP A 6 -0.72 -1.14 -8.78
C TRP A 6 0.31 -0.14 -8.26
N TRP A 7 1.38 -0.59 -7.62
CA TRP A 7 2.51 0.25 -7.19
C TRP A 7 3.00 1.22 -8.27
N PRO A 8 3.35 0.78 -9.50
CA PRO A 8 3.87 1.69 -10.53
C PRO A 8 2.83 2.70 -11.06
N ARG A 9 1.56 2.59 -10.64
CA ARG A 9 0.48 3.50 -11.03
C ARG A 9 0.24 4.61 -10.01
N LEU A 10 0.81 4.50 -8.82
CA LEU A 10 0.73 5.53 -7.80
C LEU A 10 1.55 6.76 -8.21
N ALA A 11 1.14 7.92 -7.72
CA ALA A 11 1.94 9.12 -7.71
C ALA A 11 3.24 8.89 -6.95
N SER A 12 4.32 9.51 -7.42
CA SER A 12 5.64 9.39 -6.79
C SER A 12 5.65 9.84 -5.33
N ASP A 13 4.86 10.87 -4.98
CA ASP A 13 4.72 11.33 -3.60
C ASP A 13 4.06 10.26 -2.70
N THR A 14 3.09 9.53 -3.25
CA THR A 14 2.40 8.44 -2.54
C THR A 14 3.31 7.23 -2.37
N GLN A 15 4.13 6.89 -3.37
CA GLN A 15 5.16 5.86 -3.24
C GLN A 15 6.19 6.25 -2.17
N ALA A 16 6.67 7.50 -2.18
CA ALA A 16 7.63 7.99 -1.18
C ALA A 16 7.05 7.94 0.23
N TRP A 17 5.79 8.36 0.41
CA TRP A 17 5.10 8.26 1.70
C TRP A 17 4.97 6.81 2.16
N LEU A 18 4.57 5.90 1.27
CA LEU A 18 4.45 4.48 1.59
C LEU A 18 5.80 3.85 1.95
N ILE A 19 6.89 4.28 1.32
CA ILE A 19 8.25 3.84 1.67
C ILE A 19 8.62 4.28 3.09
N GLU A 20 8.28 5.51 3.48
CA GLU A 20 8.64 6.06 4.80
C GLU A 20 7.71 5.59 5.93
N HIS A 21 6.45 5.28 5.63
CA HIS A 21 5.37 5.08 6.61
C HIS A 21 4.55 3.78 6.39
N ASN A 22 5.12 2.73 5.78
CA ASN A 22 4.40 1.49 5.46
C ASN A 22 3.77 0.77 6.68
N GLY A 23 4.32 0.94 7.88
CA GLY A 23 3.78 0.39 9.13
C GLY A 23 2.74 1.30 9.83
N GLU A 24 2.37 2.44 9.23
CA GLU A 24 1.43 3.39 9.81
C GLU A 24 0.01 3.26 9.21
N PRO A 25 -1.04 3.68 9.94
CA PRO A 25 -2.38 3.77 9.37
C PRO A 25 -2.42 4.68 8.14
N LEU A 26 -3.07 4.21 7.06
CA LEU A 26 -3.12 4.92 5.80
C LEU A 26 -3.96 6.21 5.90
N PRO A 27 -3.41 7.37 5.51
CA PRO A 27 -4.18 8.59 5.34
C PRO A 27 -5.29 8.39 4.31
N PRO A 28 -6.44 9.08 4.44
CA PRO A 28 -7.56 8.94 3.51
C PRO A 28 -7.20 9.18 2.04
N GLY A 29 -6.26 10.10 1.76
CA GLY A 29 -5.78 10.39 0.41
C GLY A 29 -5.01 9.23 -0.21
N VAL A 30 -4.06 8.66 0.54
CA VAL A 30 -3.27 7.49 0.13
C VAL A 30 -4.18 6.30 -0.12
N LYS A 31 -5.11 6.03 0.80
CA LYS A 31 -6.11 4.96 0.64
C LYS A 31 -6.98 5.15 -0.60
N ALA A 32 -7.48 6.37 -0.84
CA ALA A 32 -8.31 6.67 -1.99
C ALA A 32 -7.57 6.47 -3.31
N GLU A 33 -6.29 6.83 -3.35
CA GLU A 33 -5.46 6.64 -4.53
C GLU A 33 -5.20 5.15 -4.80
N ILE A 34 -4.79 4.38 -3.79
CA ILE A 34 -4.61 2.92 -3.91
C ILE A 34 -5.88 2.27 -4.45
N LEU A 35 -7.05 2.62 -3.90
CA LEU A 35 -8.34 2.12 -4.39
C LEU A 35 -8.58 2.51 -5.86
N THR A 36 -8.25 3.75 -6.24
CA THR A 36 -8.41 4.23 -7.62
C THR A 36 -7.55 3.44 -8.60
N VAL A 37 -6.27 3.23 -8.30
CA VAL A 37 -5.34 2.51 -9.20
C VAL A 37 -5.56 0.99 -9.21
N ASN A 38 -6.15 0.46 -8.13
CA ASN A 38 -6.52 -0.95 -7.97
C ASN A 38 -7.94 -1.25 -8.50
N GLY A 39 -8.56 -0.35 -9.27
CA GLY A 39 -9.86 -0.58 -9.91
C GLY A 39 -11.04 -0.61 -8.95
N GLY A 40 -10.92 0.05 -7.80
CA GLY A 40 -11.93 0.12 -6.75
C GLY A 40 -12.11 -1.17 -5.97
N SER A 41 -11.27 -2.19 -6.21
CA SER A 41 -11.38 -3.44 -5.48
C SER A 41 -10.93 -3.24 -4.04
N THR A 42 -11.90 -3.38 -3.14
CA THR A 42 -11.70 -3.43 -1.70
C THR A 42 -11.45 -4.87 -1.23
N GLU A 43 -11.07 -5.82 -2.10
CA GLU A 43 -10.60 -7.13 -1.65
C GLU A 43 -9.29 -6.91 -0.86
N PRO A 44 -9.36 -6.83 0.48
CA PRO A 44 -8.28 -6.30 1.30
C PRO A 44 -7.14 -7.32 1.43
N SER A 45 -7.43 -8.58 1.13
CA SER A 45 -6.69 -9.77 1.55
C SER A 45 -5.21 -9.81 1.19
N TRP A 46 -4.74 -8.97 0.26
CA TRP A 46 -3.31 -8.91 -0.07
C TRP A 46 -2.62 -7.60 0.31
N TRP A 47 -3.29 -6.44 0.34
CA TRP A 47 -2.64 -5.15 0.56
C TRP A 47 -3.13 -4.39 1.78
N ALA A 48 -4.35 -4.65 2.25
CA ALA A 48 -4.95 -3.94 3.35
C ALA A 48 -5.09 -4.88 4.55
N GLY A 49 -4.44 -4.50 5.66
CA GLY A 49 -4.62 -5.12 6.97
C GLY A 49 -5.94 -4.74 7.61
N GLU A 50 -6.37 -5.51 8.61
CA GLU A 50 -7.55 -5.21 9.41
C GLU A 50 -7.14 -4.41 10.66
N LEU A 51 -7.40 -3.11 10.67
CA LEU A 51 -7.39 -2.32 11.91
C LEU A 51 -8.81 -2.17 12.44
N GLY A 52 -8.95 -2.32 13.76
CA GLY A 52 -10.15 -1.93 14.47
C GLY A 52 -10.46 -0.43 14.27
N GLU A 53 -11.74 -0.08 14.29
CA GLU A 53 -12.23 1.31 14.28
C GLU A 53 -12.01 2.11 12.97
N GLY A 54 -12.17 1.46 11.81
CA GLY A 54 -12.31 2.16 10.52
C GLY A 54 -11.00 2.72 9.95
N GLN A 55 -9.87 2.43 10.59
CA GLN A 55 -8.54 2.64 10.04
C GLN A 55 -8.19 1.51 9.08
N THR A 56 -7.25 1.75 8.18
CA THR A 56 -6.75 0.73 7.25
C THR A 56 -5.24 0.89 7.20
N GLU A 57 -4.54 -0.19 7.48
CA GLU A 57 -3.08 -0.28 7.33
C GLU A 57 -2.76 -1.18 6.14
N LEU A 58 -1.48 -1.25 5.79
CA LEU A 58 -1.02 -2.27 4.87
C LEU A 58 -1.00 -3.64 5.55
N SER A 59 -1.21 -4.71 4.78
CA SER A 59 -0.89 -6.06 5.26
C SER A 59 0.62 -6.21 5.46
N ASP A 60 1.05 -7.11 6.35
CA ASP A 60 2.47 -7.45 6.52
C ASP A 60 3.15 -7.78 5.19
N ALA A 61 2.48 -8.54 4.33
CA ALA A 61 3.01 -8.90 3.01
C ALA A 61 3.20 -7.70 2.07
N ALA A 62 2.40 -6.65 2.22
CA ALA A 62 2.58 -5.40 1.47
C ALA A 62 3.69 -4.53 2.07
N VAL A 63 3.81 -4.50 3.40
CA VAL A 63 4.93 -3.85 4.10
C VAL A 63 6.26 -4.46 3.66
N ASP A 64 6.41 -5.78 3.77
CA ASP A 64 7.62 -6.52 3.37
C ASP A 64 8.01 -6.24 1.91
N TRP A 65 7.03 -6.18 1.03
CA TRP A 65 7.27 -5.90 -0.38
C TRP A 65 7.76 -4.47 -0.61
N ILE A 66 7.17 -3.49 0.09
CA ILE A 66 7.60 -2.08 -0.01
C ILE A 66 9.01 -1.91 0.54
N GLU A 67 9.36 -2.59 1.65
CA GLU A 67 10.72 -2.57 2.20
C GLU A 67 11.74 -3.12 1.20
N SER A 68 11.42 -4.24 0.53
CA SER A 68 12.26 -4.81 -0.53
C SER A 68 12.46 -3.83 -1.71
N VAL A 69 11.41 -3.13 -2.13
CA VAL A 69 11.51 -2.09 -3.18
C VAL A 69 12.31 -0.88 -2.70
N ALA A 70 12.11 -0.43 -1.46
CA ALA A 70 12.81 0.72 -0.88
C ALA A 70 14.31 0.47 -0.75
N ASN A 71 14.71 -0.76 -0.42
CA ASN A 71 16.11 -1.15 -0.27
C ASN A 71 16.82 -1.45 -1.61
N ASP A 72 16.12 -1.30 -2.76
CA ASP A 72 16.59 -1.78 -4.07
C ASP A 72 16.95 -3.28 -4.05
N GLU A 73 16.43 -4.02 -3.05
CA GLU A 73 16.56 -5.46 -2.90
C GLU A 73 15.55 -6.10 -3.85
N GLY A 74 15.87 -6.05 -5.14
CA GLY A 74 14.99 -6.50 -6.23
C GLY A 74 14.30 -7.83 -5.95
N ILE A 75 12.99 -7.83 -6.21
CA ILE A 75 12.04 -8.95 -6.20
C ILE A 75 12.15 -9.83 -7.44
#